data_AF-A0A917VR02-F1
#
_entry.id   AF-A0A917VR02-F1
#
_cell.length_a   1.000
_cell.length_b   1.000
_cell.length_c   1.000
_cell.angle_alpha   90.00
_cell.angle_beta   90.00
_cell.angle_gamma   90.00
#
_symmetry.space_group_name_H-M   'P 1'
#
loop_
_entity.id
_entity.type
_entity.pdbx_description
1 polymer ?
#
loop_
_entity_poly.entity_id
_entity_poly.type
_entity_poly.pdbx_seq_one_letter_code
_entity_poly.pdbx_strand_id
1 'polypeptide(L)'
;MSRMRNAARVLVCAGALTVVVQPTTAHAEPPGIPDPAAARAMLDGLTIAAKSSMAGYSREQFPHWSTVSDGCTARETVLQRDGSGVSVDEQCRPTAGEWYSPYDEQTVTDSADVDIDHVGVQVVIARKTTHMAGPAVMAEYFGSSGFTCVVRCR
;
A
#
# COMPACT_ATOMS: atom_id res chain seq x y z
N MET A 1 -79.20 -13.28 -6.38
CA MET A 1 -78.75 -13.58 -5.00
C MET A 1 -77.23 -13.54 -4.99
N SER A 2 -76.69 -12.56 -4.25
CA SER A 2 -75.29 -12.16 -4.15
C SER A 2 -74.45 -13.18 -3.40
N ARG A 3 -73.20 -13.45 -3.83
CA ARG A 3 -72.16 -14.00 -2.93
C ARG A 3 -70.90 -13.15 -2.99
N MET A 4 -70.73 -12.47 -1.85
CA MET A 4 -69.69 -11.54 -1.41
C MET A 4 -68.26 -12.11 -1.48
N ARG A 5 -67.36 -11.25 -1.96
CA ARG A 5 -66.03 -10.82 -1.43
C ARG A 5 -65.31 -11.74 -0.42
N ASN A 6 -64.02 -12.01 -0.68
CA ASN A 6 -62.91 -11.54 0.18
C ASN A 6 -61.54 -11.85 -0.47
N ALA A 7 -60.89 -10.83 -1.02
CA ALA A 7 -59.48 -10.88 -1.44
C ALA A 7 -58.62 -10.28 -0.32
N ALA A 8 -57.93 -11.11 0.44
CA ALA A 8 -56.93 -10.65 1.39
C ALA A 8 -55.63 -10.33 0.64
N ARG A 9 -55.32 -9.04 0.52
CA ARG A 9 -54.03 -8.56 0.01
C ARG A 9 -53.01 -8.64 1.14
N VAL A 10 -52.10 -9.59 1.08
CA VAL A 10 -50.90 -9.61 1.93
C VAL A 10 -49.92 -8.60 1.33
N LEU A 11 -49.78 -7.44 1.99
CA LEU A 11 -48.78 -6.45 1.64
C LEU A 11 -47.48 -6.83 2.35
N VAL A 12 -46.56 -7.48 1.65
CA VAL A 12 -45.19 -7.69 2.13
C VAL A 12 -44.41 -6.40 1.89
N CYS A 13 -44.12 -5.65 2.96
CA CYS A 13 -43.18 -4.53 2.89
C CYS A 13 -41.76 -5.08 2.71
N ALA A 14 -41.30 -5.16 1.46
CA ALA A 14 -39.89 -5.35 1.15
C ALA A 14 -39.13 -4.04 1.44
N GLY A 15 -38.67 -3.89 2.69
CA GLY A 15 -37.72 -2.85 3.04
C GLY A 15 -36.38 -3.15 2.39
N ALA A 16 -36.07 -2.50 1.27
CA ALA A 16 -34.75 -2.55 0.66
C ALA A 16 -33.76 -1.84 1.61
N LEU A 17 -32.96 -2.61 2.34
CA LEU A 17 -31.85 -2.11 3.13
C LEU A 17 -30.73 -1.72 2.18
N THR A 18 -30.69 -0.46 1.76
CA THR A 18 -29.57 0.09 0.99
C THR A 18 -28.37 0.23 1.92
N VAL A 19 -27.50 -0.77 1.92
CA VAL A 19 -26.17 -0.67 2.53
C VAL A 19 -25.36 0.30 1.68
N VAL A 20 -25.16 1.52 2.19
CA VAL A 20 -24.21 2.47 1.60
C VAL A 20 -22.82 1.94 1.91
N VAL A 21 -22.22 1.24 0.94
CA VAL A 21 -20.80 0.90 0.98
C VAL A 21 -20.04 2.17 0.63
N GLN A 22 -19.55 2.88 1.64
CA GLN A 22 -18.63 3.99 1.41
C GLN A 22 -17.28 3.40 0.96
N PRO A 23 -16.67 3.90 -0.13
CA PRO A 23 -15.31 3.51 -0.45
C PRO A 23 -14.41 3.99 0.69
N THR A 24 -13.87 3.05 1.46
CA THR A 24 -12.77 3.36 2.37
C THR A 24 -11.57 3.64 1.50
N THR A 25 -11.22 4.91 1.32
CA THR A 25 -9.90 5.28 0.81
C THR A 25 -8.88 4.62 1.74
N ALA A 26 -8.11 3.67 1.24
CA ALA A 26 -7.00 3.09 1.98
C ALA A 26 -6.06 4.23 2.36
N HIS A 27 -6.08 4.64 3.63
CA HIS A 27 -5.20 5.69 4.11
C HIS A 27 -3.82 5.05 4.34
N ALA A 28 -2.97 5.20 3.33
CA ALA A 28 -1.60 4.70 3.37
C ALA A 28 -0.65 5.62 4.15
N GLU A 29 -1.17 6.64 4.86
CA GLU A 29 -0.36 7.57 5.64
C GLU A 29 -0.10 6.99 7.04
N PRO A 30 1.18 6.77 7.42
CA PRO A 30 1.52 6.27 8.74
C PRO A 30 1.07 7.24 9.85
N PRO A 31 0.56 6.76 10.98
CA PRO A 31 0.25 7.63 12.11
C PRO A 31 1.52 8.24 12.71
N GLY A 32 1.42 9.46 13.23
CA GLY A 32 2.48 10.10 14.02
C GLY A 32 3.49 10.94 13.22
N ILE A 33 3.11 11.47 12.06
CA ILE A 33 3.96 12.38 11.28
C ILE A 33 4.06 13.74 12.01
N PRO A 34 5.27 14.24 12.32
CA PRO A 34 5.44 15.54 12.96
C PRO A 34 5.02 16.68 12.02
N ASP A 35 4.55 17.78 12.59
CA ASP A 35 4.28 18.98 11.81
C ASP A 35 5.59 19.57 11.21
N PRO A 36 5.49 20.43 10.18
CA PRO A 36 6.68 20.95 9.51
C PRO A 36 7.65 21.75 10.39
N ALA A 37 7.19 22.35 11.50
CA ALA A 37 8.07 23.08 12.41
C ALA A 37 8.83 22.10 13.33
N ALA A 38 8.12 21.10 13.87
CA ALA A 38 8.71 20.02 14.64
C ALA A 38 9.73 19.22 13.82
N ALA A 39 9.41 18.90 12.56
CA ALA A 39 10.32 18.19 11.66
C ALA A 39 11.63 18.97 11.41
N ARG A 40 11.55 20.30 11.21
CA ARG A 40 12.74 21.15 11.04
C ARG A 40 13.61 21.18 12.30
N ALA A 41 13.00 21.36 13.47
CA ALA A 41 13.72 21.34 14.74
C ALA A 41 14.43 19.99 14.99
N MET A 42 13.79 18.87 14.61
CA MET A 42 14.42 17.55 14.67
C MET A 42 15.62 17.42 13.73
N LEU A 43 15.51 17.92 12.49
CA LEU A 43 16.60 17.91 11.51
C LEU A 43 17.79 18.76 11.94
N ASP A 44 17.55 19.96 12.47
CA ASP A 44 18.59 20.86 12.98
C ASP A 44 19.35 20.27 14.17
N GLY A 45 18.71 19.36 14.92
CA GLY A 45 19.31 18.62 16.03
C GLY A 45 20.20 17.44 15.61
N LEU A 46 20.24 17.07 14.33
CA LEU A 46 21.04 15.94 13.85
C LEU A 46 22.52 16.32 13.74
N THR A 47 23.39 15.51 14.33
CA THR A 47 24.83 15.60 14.09
C THR A 47 25.17 15.04 12.70
N ILE A 48 25.73 15.88 11.84
CA ILE A 48 26.19 15.46 10.51
C ILE A 48 27.53 14.74 10.65
N ALA A 49 27.55 13.44 10.32
CA ALA A 49 28.77 12.66 10.24
C ALA A 49 29.44 12.80 8.87
N ALA A 50 30.76 12.60 8.82
CA ALA A 50 31.45 12.44 7.56
C ALA A 50 30.91 11.21 6.80
N LYS A 51 30.90 11.29 5.47
CA LYS A 51 30.45 10.18 4.61
C LYS A 51 31.32 8.94 4.86
N SER A 52 30.67 7.83 5.19
CA SER A 52 31.32 6.52 5.30
C SER A 52 31.73 5.96 3.93
N SER A 53 32.69 5.04 3.94
CA SER A 53 33.11 4.31 2.75
C SER A 53 31.96 3.47 2.18
N MET A 54 31.85 3.40 0.86
CA MET A 54 30.96 2.48 0.15
C MET A 54 31.63 1.13 -0.12
N ALA A 55 32.83 0.88 0.42
CA ALA A 55 33.52 -0.40 0.25
C ALA A 55 32.66 -1.56 0.75
N GLY A 56 32.50 -2.59 -0.09
CA GLY A 56 31.63 -3.74 0.18
C GLY A 56 30.18 -3.59 -0.29
N TYR A 57 29.76 -2.39 -0.71
CA TYR A 57 28.46 -2.21 -1.37
C TYR A 57 28.48 -2.78 -2.78
N SER A 58 27.57 -3.71 -3.08
CA SER A 58 27.23 -4.13 -4.44
C SER A 58 25.72 -4.09 -4.64
N ARG A 59 25.29 -3.58 -5.80
CA ARG A 59 23.88 -3.59 -6.22
C ARG A 59 23.36 -5.00 -6.52
N GLU A 60 24.25 -5.94 -6.83
CA GLU A 60 23.87 -7.34 -7.11
C GLU A 60 23.27 -8.03 -5.87
N GLN A 61 23.58 -7.54 -4.66
CA GLN A 61 23.04 -8.07 -3.41
C GLN A 61 21.58 -7.64 -3.15
N PHE A 62 21.04 -6.74 -3.98
CA PHE A 62 19.70 -6.20 -3.86
C PHE A 62 18.91 -6.45 -5.16
N PRO A 63 18.58 -7.72 -5.47
CA PRO A 63 17.75 -8.04 -6.63
C PRO A 63 16.38 -7.36 -6.49
N HIS A 64 15.90 -6.78 -7.60
CA HIS A 64 14.59 -6.14 -7.62
C HIS A 64 13.50 -7.20 -7.76
N TRP A 65 12.38 -6.99 -7.06
CA TRP A 65 11.16 -7.80 -7.17
C TRP A 65 11.37 -9.28 -6.89
N SER A 66 11.84 -9.59 -5.68
CA SER A 66 11.87 -10.97 -5.19
C SER A 66 10.48 -11.60 -5.23
N THR A 67 10.42 -12.88 -5.59
CA THR A 67 9.20 -13.69 -5.45
C THR A 67 8.83 -13.78 -3.97
N VAL A 68 7.58 -13.45 -3.64
CA VAL A 68 7.07 -13.46 -2.27
C VAL A 68 6.33 -14.77 -2.00
N SER A 69 5.33 -15.08 -2.84
CA SER A 69 4.53 -16.30 -2.74
C SER A 69 3.97 -16.68 -4.12
N ASP A 70 3.78 -17.98 -4.34
CA ASP A 70 3.03 -18.53 -5.48
C ASP A 70 3.47 -18.03 -6.87
N GLY A 71 4.76 -17.69 -7.00
CA GLY A 71 5.33 -17.17 -8.25
C GLY A 71 5.13 -15.67 -8.48
N CYS A 72 4.32 -14.98 -7.67
CA CYS A 72 4.16 -13.53 -7.72
C CYS A 72 5.38 -12.83 -7.11
N THR A 73 5.86 -11.76 -7.74
CA THR A 73 6.88 -10.88 -7.14
C THR A 73 6.24 -9.92 -6.15
N ALA A 74 7.08 -9.29 -5.34
CA ALA A 74 6.64 -8.24 -4.42
C ALA A 74 5.88 -7.09 -5.13
N ARG A 75 6.16 -6.81 -6.41
CA ARG A 75 5.42 -5.80 -7.18
C ARG A 75 4.00 -6.24 -7.42
N GLU A 76 3.80 -7.44 -7.97
CA GLU A 76 2.46 -7.93 -8.26
C GLU A 76 1.64 -8.06 -6.98
N THR A 77 2.25 -8.49 -5.88
CA THR A 77 1.58 -8.54 -4.57
C THR A 77 1.07 -7.17 -4.12
N VAL A 78 1.87 -6.12 -4.26
CA VAL A 78 1.47 -4.75 -3.89
C VAL A 78 0.41 -4.21 -4.85
N LEU A 79 0.55 -4.41 -6.16
CA LEU A 79 -0.43 -3.94 -7.14
C LEU A 79 -1.80 -4.59 -6.94
N GLN A 80 -1.85 -5.88 -6.59
CA GLN A 80 -3.10 -6.56 -6.25
C GLN A 80 -3.71 -6.06 -4.94
N ARG A 81 -2.87 -5.73 -3.95
CA ARG A 81 -3.31 -5.25 -2.63
C ARG A 81 -3.88 -3.83 -2.68
N ASP A 82 -3.21 -2.93 -3.39
CA ASP A 82 -3.52 -1.49 -3.35
C ASP A 82 -4.38 -1.01 -4.51
N GLY A 83 -4.62 -1.86 -5.51
CA GLY A 83 -5.53 -1.57 -6.61
C GLY A 83 -6.98 -1.91 -6.27
N SER A 84 -7.90 -1.18 -6.88
CA SER A 84 -9.33 -1.49 -6.88
C SER A 84 -9.71 -2.26 -8.14
N GLY A 85 -10.56 -3.28 -8.02
CA GLY A 85 -11.06 -4.05 -9.16
C GLY A 85 -9.98 -4.80 -9.94
N VAL A 86 -8.86 -5.17 -9.29
CA VAL A 86 -7.72 -5.78 -9.97
C VAL A 86 -8.05 -7.18 -10.48
N SER A 87 -7.75 -7.42 -11.74
CA SER A 87 -7.69 -8.75 -12.34
C SER A 87 -6.25 -9.05 -12.75
N VAL A 88 -5.80 -10.30 -12.61
CA VAL A 88 -4.42 -10.69 -12.93
C VAL A 88 -4.34 -11.88 -13.89
N ASP A 89 -3.23 -11.99 -14.61
CA ASP A 89 -2.90 -13.17 -15.41
C ASP A 89 -2.29 -14.31 -14.56
N GLU A 90 -1.95 -15.42 -15.21
CA GLU A 90 -1.30 -16.58 -14.58
C GLU A 90 0.10 -16.27 -13.99
N GLN A 91 0.68 -15.12 -14.34
CA GLN A 91 1.95 -14.63 -13.80
C GLN A 91 1.75 -13.50 -12.79
N CYS A 92 0.53 -13.36 -12.25
CA CYS A 92 0.14 -12.35 -11.27
C CYS A 92 0.16 -10.90 -11.78
N ARG A 93 0.37 -10.67 -13.08
CA ARG A 93 0.44 -9.31 -13.63
C ARG A 93 -0.96 -8.74 -13.77
N PRO A 94 -1.19 -7.49 -13.33
CA PRO A 94 -2.49 -6.85 -13.52
C PRO A 94 -2.87 -6.73 -15.00
N THR A 95 -4.07 -7.20 -15.34
CA THR A 95 -4.70 -7.05 -16.67
C THR A 95 -5.83 -6.03 -16.65
N ALA A 96 -6.34 -5.69 -15.46
CA ALA A 96 -7.27 -4.61 -15.21
C ALA A 96 -7.11 -4.15 -13.75
N GLY A 97 -7.54 -2.92 -13.45
CA GLY A 97 -7.55 -2.36 -12.11
C GLY A 97 -7.49 -0.83 -12.15
N GLU A 98 -7.64 -0.22 -10.99
CA GLU A 98 -7.44 1.21 -10.80
C GLU A 98 -6.58 1.45 -9.56
N TRP A 99 -5.61 2.35 -9.64
CA TRP A 99 -4.72 2.68 -8.55
C TRP A 99 -4.72 4.19 -8.31
N TYR A 100 -5.06 4.59 -7.08
CA TYR A 100 -4.99 5.98 -6.64
C TYR A 100 -3.59 6.28 -6.08
N SER A 101 -2.99 7.37 -6.54
CA SER A 101 -1.75 7.89 -5.98
C SER A 101 -2.00 9.03 -5.00
N PRO A 102 -1.59 8.89 -3.73
CA PRO A 102 -1.67 9.97 -2.76
C PRO A 102 -0.58 11.05 -2.98
N TYR A 103 0.39 10.82 -3.86
CA TYR A 103 1.44 11.80 -4.17
C TYR A 103 0.93 12.91 -5.07
N ASP A 104 0.17 12.51 -6.09
CA ASP A 104 -0.24 13.39 -7.18
C ASP A 104 -1.77 13.55 -7.24
N GLU A 105 -2.50 12.94 -6.30
CA GLU A 105 -3.97 12.93 -6.19
C GLU A 105 -4.68 12.42 -7.45
N GLN A 106 -4.06 11.49 -8.16
CA GLN A 106 -4.53 10.96 -9.45
C GLN A 106 -4.81 9.46 -9.37
N THR A 107 -5.79 9.00 -10.15
CA THR A 107 -6.08 7.58 -10.34
C THR A 107 -5.67 7.16 -11.75
N VAL A 108 -4.88 6.09 -11.85
CA VAL A 108 -4.46 5.48 -13.12
C VAL A 108 -5.04 4.08 -13.26
N THR A 109 -5.26 3.65 -14.51
CA THR A 109 -5.79 2.32 -14.83
C THR A 109 -4.78 1.41 -15.52
N ASP A 110 -3.66 1.97 -15.99
CA ASP A 110 -2.54 1.19 -16.51
C ASP A 110 -1.53 0.92 -15.40
N SER A 111 -1.30 -0.37 -15.10
CA SER A 111 -0.32 -0.78 -14.10
C SER A 111 1.13 -0.43 -14.47
N ALA A 112 1.40 -0.11 -15.74
CA ALA A 112 2.69 0.39 -16.20
C ALA A 112 2.96 1.84 -15.74
N ASP A 113 1.91 2.61 -15.46
CA ASP A 113 1.97 3.98 -14.95
C ASP A 113 2.07 4.03 -13.42
N VAL A 114 2.13 2.87 -12.76
CA VAL A 114 2.27 2.76 -11.31
C VAL A 114 3.72 2.42 -10.93
N ASP A 115 4.36 3.28 -10.16
CA ASP A 115 5.56 2.95 -9.41
C ASP A 115 5.20 2.61 -7.95
N ILE A 116 6.02 1.77 -7.30
CA ILE A 116 5.82 1.38 -5.90
C ILE A 116 6.96 1.97 -5.09
N ASP A 117 6.61 2.94 -4.26
CA ASP A 117 7.56 3.67 -3.44
C ASP A 117 7.62 3.10 -2.02
N HIS A 118 8.84 3.02 -1.48
CA HIS A 118 9.07 2.68 -0.08
C HIS A 118 8.89 3.94 0.76
N VAL A 119 7.75 4.09 1.43
CA VAL A 119 7.52 5.26 2.28
C VAL A 119 8.17 5.04 3.63
N GLY A 120 9.25 5.77 3.86
CA GLY A 120 9.90 5.90 5.16
C GLY A 120 10.31 7.35 5.34
N VAL A 121 9.93 7.96 6.47
CA VAL A 121 10.58 9.18 6.94
C VAL A 121 12.06 8.82 7.11
N GLN A 122 12.90 9.30 6.19
CA GLN A 122 14.35 9.09 6.15
C GLN A 122 15.11 9.69 7.36
N VAL A 123 14.41 10.02 8.46
CA VAL A 123 14.97 10.65 9.66
C VAL A 123 15.37 9.63 10.74
N VAL A 124 14.95 8.35 10.64
CA VAL A 124 15.25 7.35 11.71
C VAL A 124 16.40 6.38 11.37
N ILE A 125 16.88 6.33 10.11
CA ILE A 125 17.95 5.41 9.69
C ILE A 125 19.36 6.04 9.80
N ALA A 126 19.62 6.80 10.86
CA ALA A 126 20.96 7.32 11.16
C ALA A 126 21.58 6.75 12.45
N ARG A 127 20.88 5.89 13.21
CA ARG A 127 21.43 5.33 14.47
C ARG A 127 21.49 3.80 14.58
N LYS A 128 21.03 3.01 13.59
CA LYS A 128 20.95 1.54 13.75
C LYS A 128 21.55 0.70 12.61
N THR A 129 22.37 1.27 11.73
CA THR A 129 22.77 0.64 10.46
C THR A 129 24.13 -0.05 10.43
N THR A 130 24.84 -0.22 11.56
CA THR A 130 26.08 -1.02 11.56
C THR A 130 25.87 -2.53 11.72
N HIS A 131 24.63 -3.04 11.79
CA HIS A 131 24.36 -4.47 12.07
C HIS A 131 23.25 -5.14 11.22
N MET A 132 22.73 -4.51 10.16
CA MET A 132 21.62 -5.07 9.36
C MET A 132 22.09 -5.98 8.19
N ALA A 133 23.17 -6.75 8.38
CA ALA A 133 23.77 -7.60 7.33
C ALA A 133 23.33 -9.08 7.46
N GLY A 134 22.04 -9.37 7.39
CA GLY A 134 21.56 -10.75 7.42
C GLY A 134 20.17 -10.95 6.78
N PRO A 135 19.97 -12.02 5.97
CA PRO A 135 18.72 -12.28 5.26
C PRO A 135 17.52 -12.53 6.20
N ALA A 136 17.75 -13.01 7.41
CA ALA A 136 16.70 -13.26 8.41
C ALA A 136 16.12 -11.97 9.01
N VAL A 137 16.96 -10.94 9.24
CA VAL A 137 16.50 -9.67 9.83
C VAL A 137 15.69 -8.86 8.81
N MET A 138 16.03 -8.95 7.53
CA MET A 138 15.25 -8.35 6.45
C MET A 138 13.84 -8.94 6.39
N ALA A 139 13.68 -10.27 6.44
CA ALA A 139 12.37 -10.94 6.43
C ALA A 139 11.50 -10.55 7.64
N GLU A 140 12.10 -10.41 8.83
CA GLU A 140 11.39 -10.00 10.04
C GLU A 140 11.02 -8.50 10.01
N TYR A 141 11.84 -7.64 9.40
CA TYR A 141 11.53 -6.22 9.17
C TYR A 141 10.43 -6.02 8.12
N PHE A 142 10.45 -6.78 7.01
CA PHE A 142 9.41 -6.72 5.98
C PHE A 142 8.07 -7.30 6.44
N GLY A 143 8.07 -8.21 7.43
CA GLY A 143 6.87 -8.80 8.01
C GLY A 143 6.28 -8.04 9.21
N SER A 144 7.07 -7.23 9.93
CA SER A 144 6.63 -6.62 11.21
C SER A 144 6.68 -5.09 11.26
N SER A 145 7.50 -4.44 10.43
CA SER A 145 7.55 -2.97 10.34
C SER A 145 6.90 -2.54 9.04
N GLY A 146 5.72 -1.93 9.14
CA GLY A 146 4.97 -1.35 8.03
C GLY A 146 5.76 -0.27 7.28
N PHE A 147 6.72 -0.70 6.46
CA PHE A 147 7.11 0.06 5.27
C PHE A 147 5.91 0.00 4.34
N THR A 148 5.07 1.02 4.43
CA THR A 148 3.96 1.19 3.52
C THR A 148 4.56 1.38 2.14
N CYS A 149 4.50 0.34 1.31
CA CYS A 149 4.71 0.47 -0.11
C CYS A 149 3.48 1.22 -0.64
N VAL A 150 3.69 2.39 -1.26
CA VAL A 150 2.60 3.24 -1.75
C VAL A 150 2.69 3.38 -3.25
N VAL A 151 1.53 3.35 -3.90
CA VAL A 151 1.37 3.57 -5.34
C VAL A 151 1.67 5.03 -5.67
N ARG A 152 2.61 5.25 -6.58
CA ARG A 152 2.90 6.54 -7.19
C ARG A 152 2.59 6.51 -8.69
N CYS A 153 1.96 7.55 -9.20
CA CYS A 153 1.85 7.71 -10.66
C CYS A 153 3.20 8.13 -11.24
N ARG A 154 3.58 7.55 -12.37
CA ARG A 154 4.81 7.92 -13.07
C ARG A 154 4.73 9.30 -13.72
#